data_AF-A0A959CUL2-F1
#
_entry.id   AF-A0A959CUL2-F1
#
_cell.length_a   1.000
_cell.length_b   1.000
_cell.length_c   1.000
_cell.angle_alpha   90.00
_cell.angle_beta   90.00
_cell.angle_gamma   90.00
#
_symmetry.space_group_name_H-M   'P 1'
#
loop_
_entity.id
_entity.type
_entity.pdbx_description
1 polymer ?
#
loop_
_entity_poly.entity_id
_entity_poly.type
_entity_poly.pdbx_seq_one_letter_code
_entity_poly.pdbx_strand_id
1 'polypeptide(L)' 'RLEFLLSLMYRLDIDEKKVHFALSPYSEEPANIALSRLILERQKQRAFTKQHYKQEDLGDLGGLEL' A
#
# COMPACT_ATOMS: atom_id res chain seq x y z
N ARG A 1 -2.04 -20.89 2.43
CA ARG A 1 -3.04 -20.01 1.72
C ARG A 1 -3.09 -18.63 2.36
N LEU A 2 -3.04 -18.53 3.70
CA LEU A 2 -2.94 -17.26 4.41
C LEU A 2 -1.58 -16.57 4.19
N GLU A 3 -0.48 -17.33 4.12
CA GLU A 3 0.86 -16.74 3.90
C GLU A 3 0.91 -15.98 2.57
N PHE A 4 0.25 -16.50 1.54
CA PHE A 4 0.16 -15.83 0.25
C PHE A 4 -0.59 -14.50 0.35
N LEU A 5 -1.71 -14.45 1.06
CA LEU A 5 -2.44 -13.21 1.33
C LEU A 5 -1.56 -12.18 2.05
N LEU A 6 -0.87 -12.58 3.12
CA LEU A 6 0.02 -11.69 3.87
C LEU A 6 1.18 -11.19 3.01
N SER A 7 1.77 -12.05 2.17
CA SER A 7 2.80 -11.65 1.20
C SER A 7 2.30 -10.64 0.17
N LEU A 8 1.02 -10.70 -0.22
CA LEU A 8 0.41 -9.71 -1.10
C LEU A 8 0.25 -8.38 -0.36
N MET A 9 -0.20 -8.41 0.89
CA MET A 9 -0.37 -7.19 1.69
C MET A 9 0.96 -6.45 1.90
N TYR A 10 2.05 -7.18 2.15
CA TYR A 10 3.39 -6.60 2.23
C TYR A 10 3.83 -5.96 0.90
N ARG A 11 3.62 -6.64 -0.24
CA ARG A 11 3.92 -6.09 -1.58
C ARG A 11 3.11 -4.84 -1.91
N LEU A 12 1.91 -4.72 -1.35
CA LEU A 12 1.09 -3.52 -1.47
C LEU A 12 1.52 -2.39 -0.54
N ASP A 13 2.53 -2.62 0.31
CA ASP A 13 3.01 -1.66 1.31
C ASP A 13 1.86 -1.25 2.27
N ILE A 14 1.16 -2.26 2.78
CA ILE A 14 0.15 -2.11 3.84
C ILE A 14 0.85 -2.30 5.19
N ASP A 15 0.61 -1.36 6.11
CA ASP A 15 1.16 -1.38 7.47
C ASP A 15 0.78 -2.67 8.23
N GLU A 16 1.80 -3.42 8.63
CA GLU A 16 1.68 -4.69 9.34
C GLU A 16 0.89 -4.58 10.65
N LYS A 17 1.02 -3.47 11.39
CA LYS A 17 0.26 -3.27 12.64
C LYS A 17 -1.23 -3.20 12.36
N LYS A 18 -1.63 -2.61 11.24
CA LYS A 18 -3.03 -2.53 10.81
C LYS A 18 -3.55 -3.91 10.39
N VAL A 19 -2.72 -4.69 9.69
CA VAL A 19 -3.06 -6.09 9.33
C VAL A 19 -3.24 -6.94 10.59
N HIS A 20 -2.32 -6.83 11.55
CA HIS A 20 -2.42 -7.55 12.81
C HIS A 20 -3.70 -7.17 13.59
N PHE A 21 -4.02 -5.88 13.68
CA PHE A 21 -5.26 -5.43 14.31
C PHE A 21 -6.50 -5.96 13.59
N ALA A 22 -6.53 -5.91 12.26
CA ALA A 22 -7.64 -6.40 11.44
C ALA A 22 -7.87 -7.92 11.57
N LEU A 23 -6.83 -8.68 11.92
CA LEU A 23 -6.92 -10.12 12.21
C LEU A 23 -7.20 -10.43 13.68
N SER A 24 -7.12 -9.43 14.56
CA SER A 24 -7.28 -9.61 16.00
C SER A 24 -8.77 -9.70 16.40
N PRO A 25 -9.08 -10.36 17.53
CA PRO A 25 -10.45 -10.40 18.07
C PRO A 25 -10.95 -9.03 18.55
N TYR A 26 -10.08 -8.02 18.62
CA TYR A 26 -10.42 -6.65 19.00
C TYR A 26 -10.89 -5.80 17.81
N SER A 27 -10.77 -6.32 16.58
CA SER A 27 -11.38 -5.66 15.42
C SER A 27 -12.90 -5.74 15.53
N GLU A 28 -13.55 -4.58 15.46
CA GLU A 28 -15.03 -4.50 15.42
C GLU A 28 -15.61 -5.20 14.20
N GLU A 29 -14.81 -5.30 13.14
CA GLU A 29 -15.24 -5.89 11.88
C GLU A 29 -14.65 -7.28 11.64
N PRO A 30 -15.38 -8.13 10.91
CA PRO A 30 -14.84 -9.38 10.41
C PRO A 30 -13.55 -9.16 9.63
N ALA A 31 -12.57 -10.05 9.84
CA ALA A 31 -11.24 -9.95 9.24
C ALA A 31 -11.27 -9.74 7.72
N ASN A 32 -12.14 -10.45 7.00
CA ASN A 32 -12.26 -10.29 5.54
C ASN A 32 -12.66 -8.87 5.13
N ILE A 33 -13.54 -8.21 5.90
CA ILE A 33 -13.99 -6.83 5.64
C ILE A 33 -12.88 -5.85 6.00
N ALA A 34 -12.27 -5.99 7.18
CA ALA A 34 -11.22 -5.12 7.66
C ALA A 34 -10.00 -5.14 6.71
N LEU A 35 -9.55 -6.33 6.29
CA LEU A 35 -8.45 -6.48 5.34
C LEU A 35 -8.78 -5.90 3.96
N SER A 36 -10.01 -6.11 3.47
CA SER A 36 -10.45 -5.55 2.18
C SER A 36 -10.41 -4.02 2.21
N ARG A 37 -10.81 -3.41 3.33
CA ARG A 37 -10.72 -1.96 3.51
C ARG A 37 -9.28 -1.47 3.46
N LEU A 38 -8.36 -2.12 4.17
CA LEU A 38 -6.94 -1.75 4.15
C LEU A 38 -6.37 -1.75 2.72
N ILE A 39 -6.74 -2.76 1.91
CA ILE A 39 -6.34 -2.84 0.51
C ILE A 39 -6.89 -1.65 -0.28
N LEU A 40 -8.19 -1.36 -0.17
CA LEU A 40 -8.83 -0.27 -0.90
C LEU A 40 -8.23 1.10 -0.54
N GLU A 41 -8.02 1.35 0.75
CA GLU A 41 -7.42 2.61 1.22
C GLU A 41 -5.99 2.78 0.68
N ARG A 42 -5.19 1.71 0.66
CA ARG A 42 -3.84 1.78 0.10
C ARG A 42 -3.84 2.03 -1.41
N GLN A 43 -4.79 1.47 -2.15
CA GLN A 43 -4.93 1.74 -3.59
C GLN A 43 -5.36 3.18 -3.86
N LYS A 44 -6.31 3.72 -3.07
CA LYS A 44 -6.68 5.14 -3.14
C LYS A 44 -5.48 6.04 -2.88
N GLN A 45 -4.72 5.75 -1.82
CA GLN A 45 -3.50 6.50 -1.49
C GLN A 45 -2.47 6.44 -2.63
N ARG A 46 -2.30 5.27 -3.27
CA ARG A 46 -1.38 5.11 -4.41
C ARG A 46 -1.84 5.93 -5.62
N ALA A 47 -3.13 5.89 -5.94
CA ALA A 47 -3.71 6.67 -7.03
C ALA A 47 -3.53 8.18 -6.78
N PHE A 48 -3.84 8.65 -5.58
CA PHE A 48 -3.63 10.03 -5.15
C PHE A 48 -2.15 10.41 -5.28
N THR A 49 -1.24 9.62 -4.71
CA THR A 49 0.20 9.93 -4.74
C THR A 49 0.72 10.04 -6.17
N LYS A 50 0.32 9.12 -7.06
CA LYS A 50 0.71 9.15 -8.47
C LYS A 50 0.17 10.37 -9.23
N GLN A 51 -1.01 10.86 -8.85
CA GLN A 51 -1.61 12.05 -9.47
C GLN A 51 -0.95 13.34 -8.98
N HIS A 52 -0.63 13.42 -7.69
CA HIS A 52 -0.18 14.66 -7.04
C HIS A 52 1.34 14.84 -7.01
N TYR A 53 2.10 13.74 -6.89
CA TYR A 53 3.56 13.76 -6.80
C TYR A 53 4.17 13.13 -8.05
N LYS A 54 3.75 13.60 -9.23
CA LYS A 54 4.46 13.27 -10.48
C LYS A 54 5.89 13.77 -10.32
N GLN A 55 6.85 12.86 -10.44
CA GLN A 55 8.24 13.23 -10.59
C GLN A 55 8.31 14.14 -11.82
N GLU A 56 8.89 15.33 -11.68
CA GLU A 56 9.24 16.11 -12.86
C GLU A 56 10.12 15.21 -13.73
N ASP A 57 9.78 15.14 -15.01
CA ASP A 57 10.65 14.51 -15.99
C ASP A 57 11.96 15.31 -15.92
N LEU A 58 13.00 14.71 -15.32
CA LEU A 58 14.29 15.36 -15.12
C LEU A 58 14.99 15.70 -16.44
N GLY A 59 14.34 15.43 -17.57
CA GLY A 59 14.96 15.40 -18.88
C GLY A 59 16.04 14.33 -18.91
N ASP A 60 16.59 14.10 -20.09
CA ASP A 60 17.84 13.39 -20.20
C ASP A 60 18.89 14.20 -19.41
N LEU A 61 19.31 13.71 -18.24
CA LEU A 61 20.49 14.19 -17.50
C LEU A 61 21.80 13.91 -18.31
N GLY A 62 21.73 13.91 -19.64
CA GLY A 62 22.81 13.74 -20.60
C GLY A 62 23.61 15.03 -20.85
N GLY A 63 23.86 15.82 -19.80
CA GLY A 63 24.58 17.09 -19.93
C GLY A 63 25.41 17.52 -18.72
N LEU A 64 25.45 16.75 -17.64
CA LEU A 64 26.42 16.97 -16.57
C LEU A 64 27.62 16.06 -16.83
N GLU A 65 28.49 16.51 -17.74
CA GLU A 65 29.88 16.06 -17.79
C GLU A 65 30.53 16.39 -16.43
N LEU A 66 30.92 15.34 -15.70
CA LEU A 66 31.79 15.43 -14.51
C LEU A 66 33.26 15.54 -14.92
#